data_AF-A0A434MLR1-F1
#
_entry.id   AF-A0A434MLR1-F1
#
_cell.length_a   1.000
_cell.length_b   1.000
_cell.length_c   1.000
_cell.angle_alpha   90.00
_cell.angle_beta   90.00
_cell.angle_gamma   90.00
#
_symmetry.space_group_name_H-M   'P 1'
#
loop_
_entity.id
_entity.type
_entity.pdbx_description
1 polymer ?
#
loop_
_entity_poly.entity_id
_entity_poly.type
_entity_poly.pdbx_seq_one_letter_code
_entity_poly.pdbx_strand_id
1 'polypeptide(L)'
;MTTPKAGDAGMMHVIDMTATPSSGPREHDMMVDGVVRSIKFVPGKPYKMPREVAVKFLKISTAFKLTDADGNVQPWRGVPKQPDELQAGEKLRLAPDETVANYNDLHDEALWLRAVSLPGGEKVTKDGSREDVIAFIIGAIAERKKLNSVNEASPDDWTPPADAEEDAA
;
A
#
# COMPACT_ATOMS: atom_id res chain seq x y z
N MET A 1 21.40 16.48 26.00
CA MET A 1 20.18 16.41 25.14
C MET A 1 20.46 17.27 23.92
N THR A 2 20.77 16.64 22.80
CA THR A 2 21.16 17.33 21.57
C THR A 2 19.91 17.49 20.71
N THR A 3 19.47 18.73 20.49
CA THR A 3 18.34 19.03 19.60
C THR A 3 18.64 18.53 18.18
N PRO A 4 17.73 17.77 17.54
CA PRO A 4 17.94 17.31 16.17
C PRO A 4 17.97 18.49 15.20
N LYS A 5 18.90 18.42 14.25
CA LYS A 5 19.19 19.44 13.24
C LYS A 5 18.00 19.58 12.30
N ALA A 6 17.45 20.79 12.17
CA ALA A 6 16.20 21.11 11.47
C ALA A 6 16.18 20.88 9.93
N GLY A 7 17.09 20.08 9.37
CA GLY A 7 17.18 19.79 7.93
C GLY A 7 16.79 18.36 7.52
N ASP A 8 16.58 17.44 8.47
CA ASP A 8 16.28 16.03 8.20
C ASP A 8 14.87 15.59 8.65
N ALA A 9 14.05 16.53 9.12
CA ALA A 9 12.66 16.27 9.46
C ALA A 9 11.87 15.87 8.20
N GLY A 10 11.65 14.57 8.02
CA GLY A 10 10.88 14.01 6.88
C GLY A 10 11.68 13.14 5.91
N MET A 11 12.99 12.94 6.12
CA MET A 11 13.81 12.05 5.31
C MET A 11 13.98 10.68 6.00
N MET A 12 13.95 9.62 5.21
CA MET A 12 14.18 8.25 5.66
C MET A 12 15.28 7.60 4.80
N HIS A 13 15.86 6.53 5.33
CA HIS A 13 16.88 5.74 4.65
C HIS A 13 16.34 4.35 4.35
N VAL A 14 16.39 3.95 3.08
CA VAL A 14 15.99 2.61 2.62
C VAL A 14 17.25 1.82 2.24
N ILE A 15 17.34 0.59 2.73
CA ILE A 15 18.37 -0.38 2.32
C ILE A 15 17.66 -1.56 1.66
N ASP A 16 18.04 -1.88 0.44
CA ASP A 16 17.66 -3.13 -0.23
C ASP A 16 18.54 -4.26 0.33
N MET A 17 17.93 -5.16 1.09
CA MET A 17 18.58 -6.32 1.70
C MET A 17 18.85 -7.44 0.68
N THR A 18 18.25 -7.35 -0.52
CA THR A 18 18.43 -8.30 -1.61
C THR A 18 19.51 -7.86 -2.62
N ALA A 19 19.93 -6.59 -2.57
CA ALA A 19 21.11 -6.10 -3.25
C ALA A 19 22.35 -6.54 -2.46
N THR A 20 23.01 -7.60 -2.92
CA THR A 20 24.22 -8.17 -2.32
C THR A 20 25.43 -7.87 -3.21
N PRO A 21 26.67 -8.00 -2.70
CA PRO A 21 27.85 -7.89 -3.55
C PRO A 21 27.85 -8.86 -4.74
N SER A 22 27.15 -9.99 -4.62
CA SER A 22 27.00 -10.99 -5.68
C SER A 22 25.90 -10.66 -6.70
N SER A 23 24.78 -10.04 -6.30
CA SER A 23 23.72 -9.62 -7.22
C SER A 23 23.96 -8.25 -7.84
N GLY A 24 24.82 -7.43 -7.22
CA GLY A 24 25.16 -6.09 -7.68
C GLY A 24 24.07 -5.05 -7.36
N PRO A 25 24.20 -3.83 -7.91
CA PRO A 25 23.18 -2.80 -7.77
C PRO A 25 21.86 -3.21 -8.42
N ARG A 26 20.74 -2.90 -7.76
CA ARG A 26 19.39 -3.19 -8.26
C ARG A 26 18.63 -1.90 -8.54
N GLU A 27 17.88 -1.89 -9.63
CA GLU A 27 17.02 -0.76 -10.02
C GLU A 27 15.56 -1.14 -9.80
N HIS A 28 14.80 -0.23 -9.20
CA HIS A 28 13.38 -0.40 -8.93
C HIS A 28 12.64 0.82 -9.46
N ASP A 29 11.69 0.57 -10.35
CA ASP A 29 10.83 1.62 -10.88
C ASP A 29 9.67 1.86 -9.93
N MET A 30 9.49 3.11 -9.54
CA MET A 30 8.48 3.51 -8.58
C MET A 30 7.76 4.78 -9.04
N MET A 31 6.44 4.79 -8.90
CA MET A 31 5.66 6.00 -9.13
C MET A 31 5.80 6.97 -7.95
N VAL A 32 6.34 8.16 -8.23
CA VAL A 32 6.55 9.26 -7.29
C VAL A 32 5.98 10.52 -7.95
N ASP A 33 4.96 11.13 -7.32
CA ASP A 33 4.26 12.32 -7.83
C ASP A 33 3.72 12.15 -9.26
N GLY A 34 3.13 10.98 -9.55
CA GLY A 34 2.58 10.66 -10.88
C GLY A 34 3.64 10.34 -11.96
N VAL A 35 4.92 10.43 -11.62
CA VAL A 35 6.04 10.14 -12.54
C VAL A 35 6.74 8.86 -12.12
N VAL A 36 7.03 7.98 -13.07
CA VAL A 36 7.86 6.80 -12.82
C VAL A 36 9.31 7.26 -12.64
N ARG A 37 9.88 6.99 -11.46
CA ARG A 37 11.28 7.23 -11.13
C ARG A 37 11.98 5.91 -10.91
N SER A 38 13.12 5.72 -11.56
CA SER A 38 13.97 4.56 -11.31
C SER A 38 14.92 4.86 -10.16
N ILE A 39 14.87 4.03 -9.12
CA ILE A 39 15.70 4.15 -7.91
C ILE A 39 16.71 3.02 -7.91
N LYS A 40 17.99 3.38 -7.87
CA LYS A 40 19.10 2.44 -7.84
C LYS A 40 19.60 2.22 -6.41
N PHE A 41 19.48 0.99 -5.93
CA PHE A 41 20.02 0.55 -4.66
C PHE A 41 21.37 -0.13 -4.86
N VAL A 42 22.37 0.31 -4.09
CA VAL A 42 23.71 -0.28 -4.08
C VAL A 42 23.82 -1.16 -2.83
N PRO A 43 24.45 -2.36 -2.94
CA PRO A 43 24.58 -3.27 -1.81
C PRO A 43 25.13 -2.60 -0.55
N GLY A 44 24.41 -2.75 0.57
CA GLY A 44 24.80 -2.23 1.89
C GLY A 44 24.78 -0.70 2.04
N LYS A 45 24.40 0.06 1.01
CA LYS A 45 24.33 1.53 1.09
C LYS A 45 22.90 2.01 1.32
N PRO A 46 22.65 2.81 2.37
CA PRO A 46 21.34 3.43 2.56
C PRO A 46 21.08 4.48 1.48
N TYR A 47 19.88 4.42 0.90
CA TYR A 47 19.37 5.43 -0.02
C TYR A 47 18.45 6.40 0.75
N LYS A 48 18.80 7.68 0.74
CA LYS A 48 18.02 8.74 1.41
C LYS A 48 16.89 9.21 0.50
N MET A 49 15.66 9.21 1.01
CA MET A 49 14.48 9.68 0.27
C MET A 49 13.40 10.25 1.20
N PRO A 50 12.44 11.05 0.69
CA PRO A 50 11.32 11.54 1.47
C PRO A 50 10.50 10.39 2.07
N ARG A 51 9.98 10.60 3.28
CA ARG A 51 9.24 9.59 4.05
C ARG A 51 8.09 8.99 3.24
N GLU A 52 7.35 9.80 2.50
CA GLU A 52 6.17 9.44 1.71
C GLU A 52 6.51 8.44 0.60
N VAL A 53 7.74 8.52 0.08
CA VAL A 53 8.27 7.57 -0.91
C VAL A 53 8.82 6.34 -0.18
N ALA A 54 9.58 6.55 0.89
CA ALA A 54 10.26 5.50 1.63
C ALA A 54 9.31 4.45 2.22
N VAL A 55 8.15 4.88 2.74
CA VAL A 55 7.15 3.98 3.34
C VAL A 55 6.58 2.97 2.34
N LYS A 56 6.68 3.22 1.02
CA LYS A 56 6.23 2.28 -0.01
C LYS A 56 7.04 0.98 0.03
N PHE A 57 8.31 1.05 0.44
CA PHE A 57 9.18 -0.11 0.59
C PHE A 57 8.89 -0.94 1.85
N LEU A 58 8.19 -0.39 2.85
CA LEU A 58 7.83 -1.14 4.06
C LEU A 58 6.89 -2.31 3.80
N LYS A 59 6.11 -2.27 2.70
CA LYS A 59 5.20 -3.35 2.31
C LYS A 59 5.92 -4.68 2.07
N ILE A 60 7.20 -4.64 1.69
CA ILE A 60 8.04 -5.81 1.42
C ILE A 60 9.16 -5.84 2.46
N SER A 61 8.78 -5.98 3.73
CA SER A 61 9.70 -5.95 4.88
C SER A 61 10.78 -7.04 4.86
N THR A 62 10.62 -8.08 4.03
CA THR A 62 11.62 -9.14 3.81
C THR A 62 12.76 -8.69 2.89
N ALA A 63 12.51 -7.73 1.99
CA ALA A 63 13.47 -7.27 1.00
C ALA A 63 14.07 -5.91 1.35
N PHE A 64 13.37 -5.07 2.12
CA PHE A 64 13.81 -3.71 2.43
C PHE A 64 13.82 -3.42 3.92
N LYS A 65 14.86 -2.69 4.35
CA LYS A 65 14.97 -2.13 5.69
C LYS A 65 14.83 -0.61 5.61
N LEU A 66 13.87 -0.06 6.36
CA LEU A 66 13.67 1.38 6.48
C LEU A 66 14.15 1.87 7.85
N THR A 67 14.96 2.92 7.87
CA THR A 67 15.39 3.59 9.10
C THR A 67 15.13 5.10 9.01
N ASP A 68 14.90 5.73 10.15
CA ASP A 68 14.85 7.19 10.23
C ASP A 68 16.27 7.82 10.15
N ALA A 69 16.35 9.13 10.34
CA ALA A 69 17.62 9.86 10.34
C ALA A 69 18.52 9.51 11.53
N ASP A 70 17.94 9.05 12.65
CA ASP A 70 18.64 8.64 13.87
C ASP A 70 19.06 7.16 13.83
N GLY A 71 18.71 6.44 12.76
CA GLY A 71 19.03 5.03 12.55
C GLY A 71 18.03 4.06 13.18
N ASN A 72 16.90 4.53 13.72
CA ASN A 72 15.87 3.65 14.27
C ASN A 72 15.11 2.98 13.13
N VAL A 73 15.01 1.65 13.22
CA VAL A 73 14.28 0.84 12.24
C VAL A 73 12.79 1.09 12.37
N GLN A 74 12.15 1.39 11.25
CA GLN A 74 10.70 1.58 11.19
C GLN A 74 10.03 0.23 10.94
N PRO A 75 9.28 -0.33 11.92
CA PRO A 75 8.67 -1.64 11.76
C PRO A 75 7.47 -1.58 10.81
N TRP A 76 7.36 -2.56 9.92
CA TRP A 76 6.13 -2.78 9.18
C TRP A 76 5.03 -3.28 10.12
N ARG A 77 3.98 -2.46 10.31
CA ARG A 77 2.77 -2.87 11.00
C ARG A 77 1.71 -3.20 9.96
N GLY A 78 1.90 -4.32 9.28
CA GLY A 78 1.02 -4.76 8.18
C GLY A 78 -0.40 -5.13 8.62
N VAL A 79 -0.62 -5.37 9.91
CA VAL A 79 -1.93 -5.71 10.47
C VAL A 79 -2.27 -4.69 11.56
N PRO A 80 -3.39 -3.97 11.44
CA PRO A 80 -3.94 -3.21 12.55
C PRO A 80 -4.08 -4.15 13.76
N LYS A 81 -3.68 -3.71 14.96
CA LYS A 81 -3.93 -4.50 16.16
C LYS A 81 -5.44 -4.72 16.30
N GLN A 82 -5.83 -5.96 16.57
CA GLN A 82 -7.22 -6.27 16.94
C GLN A 82 -7.56 -5.46 18.20
N PRO A 83 -8.80 -4.95 18.33
CA PRO A 83 -9.27 -4.37 19.57
C PRO A 83 -9.10 -5.34 20.74
N ASP A 84 -8.67 -4.84 21.90
CA ASP A 84 -8.44 -5.66 23.11
C ASP A 84 -9.75 -6.23 23.71
N GLU A 85 -10.90 -5.80 23.20
CA GLU A 85 -12.25 -6.21 23.62
C GLU A 85 -12.68 -7.57 23.03
N LEU A 86 -11.96 -8.10 22.04
CA LEU A 86 -12.27 -9.37 21.40
C LEU A 86 -11.73 -10.55 22.23
N GLN A 87 -12.55 -11.59 22.42
CA GLN A 87 -12.10 -12.77 23.16
C GLN A 87 -11.05 -13.58 22.40
N ALA A 88 -10.24 -14.36 23.10
CA ALA A 88 -9.21 -15.19 22.51
C ALA A 88 -9.80 -16.16 21.46
N GLY A 89 -9.45 -15.96 20.19
CA GLY A 89 -9.92 -16.75 19.06
C GLY A 89 -10.96 -16.05 18.17
N GLU A 90 -11.51 -14.93 18.62
CA GLU A 90 -12.36 -14.08 17.79
C GLU A 90 -11.48 -13.20 16.90
N LYS A 91 -11.74 -13.25 15.59
CA LYS A 91 -11.14 -12.33 14.62
C LYS A 91 -12.19 -11.27 14.31
N LEU A 92 -11.83 -9.99 14.44
CA LEU A 92 -12.63 -8.89 13.88
C LEU A 92 -12.92 -9.19 12.40
N ARG A 93 -14.15 -9.61 12.10
CA ARG A 93 -14.65 -9.77 10.73
C ARG A 93 -15.42 -8.51 10.40
N LEU A 94 -14.80 -7.65 9.59
CA LEU A 94 -15.50 -6.53 9.00
C LEU A 94 -16.57 -7.08 8.06
N ALA A 95 -17.78 -6.55 8.14
CA ALA A 95 -18.77 -6.71 7.09
C ALA A 95 -18.21 -6.15 5.75
N PRO A 96 -18.76 -6.52 4.59
CA PRO A 96 -18.25 -6.08 3.27
C PRO A 96 -18.21 -4.56 3.08
N ASP A 97 -18.88 -3.80 3.94
CA ASP A 97 -19.02 -2.35 3.99
C ASP A 97 -18.37 -1.71 5.23
N GLU A 98 -17.84 -2.50 6.16
CA GLU A 98 -17.19 -1.96 7.35
C GLU A 98 -15.72 -1.61 7.11
N THR A 99 -15.33 -0.43 7.59
CA THR A 99 -13.93 -0.04 7.76
C THR A 99 -13.68 0.14 9.25
N VAL A 100 -12.44 -0.09 9.72
CA VAL A 100 -12.02 -0.19 11.15
C VAL A 100 -12.45 0.99 12.07
N ALA A 101 -13.02 2.07 11.51
CA ALA A 101 -13.75 3.12 12.22
C ALA A 101 -14.84 3.68 11.30
N ASN A 102 -15.97 4.14 11.85
CA ASN A 102 -16.98 4.89 11.10
C ASN A 102 -16.30 6.11 10.46
N TYR A 103 -16.66 6.48 9.23
CA TYR A 103 -16.05 7.64 8.57
C TYR A 103 -16.21 8.92 9.37
N ASN A 104 -17.29 9.02 10.14
CA ASN A 104 -17.55 10.13 11.05
C ASN A 104 -16.63 10.17 12.27
N ASP A 105 -15.96 9.08 12.61
CA ASP A 105 -15.06 8.97 13.77
C ASP A 105 -13.57 9.10 13.38
N LEU A 106 -13.27 9.14 12.07
CA LEU A 106 -11.90 9.29 11.58
C LEU A 106 -11.43 10.74 11.70
N HIS A 107 -10.16 10.95 12.05
CA HIS A 107 -9.55 12.27 11.91
C HIS A 107 -9.55 12.73 10.44
N ASP A 108 -9.67 14.05 10.19
CA ASP A 108 -9.71 14.61 8.83
C ASP A 108 -8.52 14.19 7.98
N GLU A 109 -7.32 14.11 8.57
CA GLU A 109 -6.12 13.63 7.90
C GLU A 109 -6.24 12.16 7.45
N ALA A 110 -6.87 11.31 8.27
CA ALA A 110 -7.09 9.91 7.94
C ALA A 110 -8.16 9.74 6.85
N LEU A 111 -9.20 10.58 6.84
CA LEU A 111 -10.18 10.64 5.75
C LEU A 111 -9.54 11.08 4.44
N TRP A 112 -8.76 12.17 4.50
CA TRP A 112 -8.08 12.69 3.33
C TRP A 112 -7.10 11.67 2.75
N LEU A 113 -6.27 11.03 3.58
CA LEU A 113 -5.35 9.97 3.15
C LEU A 113 -6.06 8.79 2.45
N ARG A 114 -7.26 8.45 2.91
CA ARG A 114 -8.10 7.42 2.28
C ARG A 114 -8.66 7.90 0.94
N ALA A 115 -9.21 9.10 0.88
CA ALA A 115 -9.72 9.69 -0.36
C ALA A 115 -8.64 9.76 -1.45
N VAL A 116 -7.46 10.31 -1.16
CA VAL A 116 -6.38 10.45 -2.15
C VAL A 116 -5.79 9.11 -2.63
N SER A 117 -6.01 8.03 -1.88
CA SER A 117 -5.62 6.67 -2.29
C SER A 117 -6.57 6.01 -3.29
N LEU A 118 -7.75 6.61 -3.53
CA LEU A 118 -8.77 6.11 -4.45
C LEU A 118 -8.67 6.83 -5.81
N PRO A 119 -9.03 6.18 -6.93
CA PRO A 119 -9.02 6.81 -8.25
C PRO A 119 -9.86 8.09 -8.29
N GLY A 120 -9.28 9.20 -8.73
CA GLY A 120 -9.92 10.52 -8.74
C GLY A 120 -9.84 11.31 -7.43
N GLY A 121 -9.27 10.72 -6.38
CA GLY A 121 -9.12 11.33 -5.06
C GLY A 121 -8.11 12.47 -4.99
N GLU A 122 -7.26 12.59 -6.01
CA GLU A 122 -6.30 13.69 -6.21
C GLU A 122 -6.99 15.07 -6.29
N LYS A 123 -8.27 15.09 -6.65
CA LYS A 123 -9.09 16.31 -6.75
C LYS A 123 -9.69 16.73 -5.41
N VAL A 124 -9.57 15.90 -4.38
CA VAL A 124 -10.09 16.18 -3.04
C VAL A 124 -9.10 17.07 -2.29
N THR A 125 -9.52 18.29 -2.01
CA THR A 125 -8.71 19.26 -1.28
C THR A 125 -8.65 18.91 0.20
N LYS A 126 -7.48 19.17 0.82
CA LYS A 126 -7.28 18.95 2.26
C LYS A 126 -8.14 19.88 3.12
N ASP A 127 -8.51 21.04 2.57
CA ASP A 127 -9.41 22.02 3.17
C ASP A 127 -10.88 21.84 2.75
N GLY A 128 -11.20 20.73 2.05
CA GLY A 128 -12.55 20.41 1.61
C GLY A 128 -13.50 20.09 2.78
N SER A 129 -14.81 20.12 2.53
CA SER A 129 -15.77 19.72 3.56
C SER A 129 -15.60 18.24 3.86
N ARG A 130 -15.65 17.89 5.15
CA ARG A 130 -15.50 16.53 5.64
C ARG A 130 -16.52 15.60 4.99
N GLU A 131 -17.75 16.07 4.87
CA GLU A 131 -18.87 15.36 4.25
C GLU A 131 -18.59 15.02 2.79
N ASP A 132 -17.96 15.93 2.03
CA ASP A 132 -17.60 15.69 0.62
C ASP A 132 -16.50 14.62 0.49
N VAL A 133 -15.52 14.62 1.39
CA VAL A 133 -14.46 13.60 1.42
C VAL A 133 -15.05 12.21 1.69
N ILE A 134 -15.99 12.12 2.64
CA ILE A 134 -16.69 10.88 2.97
C ILE A 134 -17.56 10.41 1.82
N ALA A 135 -18.35 11.31 1.22
CA ALA A 135 -19.22 11.01 0.08
C ALA A 135 -18.40 10.49 -1.11
N PHE A 136 -17.25 11.11 -1.38
CA PHE A 136 -16.32 10.65 -2.41
C PHE A 136 -15.81 9.23 -2.15
N ILE A 137 -15.35 8.93 -0.92
CA ILE A 137 -14.85 7.61 -0.55
C ILE A 137 -15.93 6.53 -0.75
N ILE A 138 -17.15 6.79 -0.27
CA ILE A 138 -18.28 5.85 -0.40
C ILE A 138 -18.62 5.62 -1.87
N GLY A 139 -18.71 6.69 -2.67
CA GLY A 139 -19.01 6.60 -4.10
C GLY A 139 -17.96 5.78 -4.88
N ALA A 140 -16.67 6.04 -4.62
CA ALA A 140 -15.57 5.33 -5.28
C ALA A 140 -15.54 3.83 -4.93
N ILE A 141 -15.87 3.46 -3.69
CA ILE A 141 -15.97 2.06 -3.26
C ILE A 141 -17.15 1.36 -3.96
N ALA A 142 -18.31 2.02 -4.05
CA ALA A 142 -19.49 1.48 -4.71
C ALA A 142 -19.24 1.20 -6.20
N GLU A 143 -18.58 2.12 -6.91
CA GLU A 143 -18.22 1.94 -8.33
C GLU A 143 -17.22 0.77 -8.53
N ARG A 144 -16.23 0.64 -7.64
CA ARG A 144 -15.31 -0.51 -7.68
C ARG A 144 -16.04 -1.84 -7.49
N LYS A 145 -17.04 -1.88 -6.61
CA LYS A 145 -17.87 -3.08 -6.38
C LYS A 145 -18.66 -3.45 -7.63
N LYS A 146 -19.22 -2.48 -8.35
CA LYS A 146 -19.91 -2.71 -9.63
C LYS A 146 -18.96 -3.29 -10.68
N LEU A 147 -17.77 -2.69 -10.85
CA LEU A 147 -16.74 -3.17 -11.77
C LEU A 147 -16.31 -4.61 -11.49
N ASN A 148 -16.13 -4.97 -10.20
CA ASN A 148 -15.80 -6.34 -9.84
C ASN A 148 -16.95 -7.32 -10.11
N SER A 149 -18.21 -6.94 -9.88
CA SER A 149 -19.37 -7.82 -10.16
C SER A 149 -19.60 -8.10 -11.65
N VAL A 150 -19.09 -7.25 -12.54
CA VAL A 150 -19.16 -7.46 -14.00
C VAL A 150 -18.08 -8.45 -14.48
N ASN A 151 -16.95 -8.56 -13.77
CA ASN A 151 -15.84 -9.45 -14.12
C ASN A 151 -15.98 -10.88 -13.55
N GLU A 152 -16.95 -11.14 -12.68
CA GLU A 152 -17.25 -12.48 -12.17
C GLU A 152 -18.32 -13.23 -13.01
N ALA A 153 -18.67 -12.71 -14.18
CA ALA A 153 -19.52 -13.43 -15.14
C ALA A 153 -18.70 -14.45 -15.96
N SER A 154 -18.65 -15.67 -15.42
CA SER A 154 -18.45 -16.99 -16.05
C SER A 154 -17.05 -17.45 -16.50
N PRO A 155 -16.37 -18.32 -15.72
CA PRO A 155 -15.25 -19.15 -16.17
C PRO A 155 -15.66 -20.53 -16.72
N ASP A 156 -16.94 -20.88 -16.79
CA ASP A 156 -17.40 -22.25 -17.05
C ASP A 156 -18.00 -22.47 -18.45
N ASP A 157 -17.30 -22.03 -19.50
CA ASP A 157 -17.66 -22.43 -20.89
C ASP A 157 -16.46 -22.94 -21.69
N TRP A 158 -15.50 -23.56 -20.97
CA TRP A 158 -14.50 -24.41 -21.62
C TRP A 158 -15.02 -25.85 -21.65
N THR A 159 -15.75 -26.18 -22.71
CA THR A 159 -15.99 -27.58 -23.07
C THR A 159 -14.76 -28.10 -23.81
N PRO A 160 -14.04 -29.11 -23.29
CA PRO A 160 -12.99 -29.75 -24.06
C PRO A 160 -13.61 -30.36 -25.33
N PRO A 161 -12.97 -30.20 -26.51
CA PRO A 161 -13.43 -30.89 -27.70
C PRO A 161 -13.35 -32.40 -27.45
N ALA A 162 -14.50 -33.06 -27.60
CA ALA A 162 -14.59 -34.50 -27.65
C ALA A 162 -13.99 -34.99 -28.99
N ASP A 163 -13.10 -35.97 -28.86
CA ASP A 163 -12.62 -36.89 -29.89
C ASP A 163 -11.63 -36.36 -30.94
N ALA A 164 -10.38 -36.82 -30.80
CA ALA A 164 -9.56 -37.22 -31.93
C ALA A 164 -8.72 -38.43 -31.50
N GLU A 165 -9.28 -39.63 -31.74
CA GLU A 165 -8.47 -40.81 -32.06
C GLU A 165 -7.59 -40.46 -33.27
N GLU A 166 -6.27 -40.56 -33.17
CA GLU A 166 -5.44 -41.06 -34.29
C GLU A 166 -4.03 -41.44 -33.82
N ASP A 167 -3.66 -42.65 -34.22
CA ASP A 167 -2.38 -43.34 -34.23
C ASP A 167 -1.07 -42.55 -34.01
N ALA A 168 -0.17 -43.14 -33.21
CA ALA A 168 1.23 -43.30 -33.60
C ALA A 168 2.00 -44.31 -32.70
N ALA A 169 2.28 -45.47 -33.30
CA ALA A 169 3.43 -46.39 -33.16
C ALA A 169 3.72 -47.08 -31.82
#